data_AF-R8BUT4-F1
#
_entry.id   AF-R8BUT4-F1
#
_cell.length_a   1.000
_cell.length_b   1.000
_cell.length_c   1.000
_cell.angle_alpha   90.00
_cell.angle_beta   90.00
_cell.angle_gamma   90.00
#
_symmetry.space_group_name_H-M   'P 1'
#
loop_
_entity.id
_entity.type
_entity.pdbx_description
1 polymer ?
#
loop_
_entity_poly.entity_id
_entity_poly.type
_entity_poly.pdbx_seq_one_letter_code
_entity_poly.pdbx_strand_id
1 'polypeptide(L)'
;MEHAVETNCIVIEKAEEHGVRSYIFSPCIVYGKGEGFGNKVSIQTVCVVKAAKALRKVYKVDEGRPELLRKILAGENPGYGKNGYYLASPGSVAWDDLYGAMGTALLKHKLVDDDTVIPASEENVEAMAAALGVPKEFVGVSLGGLCTFTAEHGKQIGWTPQFAAEHILETAHEEVDWILQNL
;
A
#
# COMPACT_ATOMS: atom_id res chain seq x y z
N MET A 1 11.31 13.54 -7.29
CA MET A 1 10.32 12.78 -8.09
C MET A 1 10.79 12.59 -9.53
N GLU A 2 11.09 13.67 -10.25
CA GLU A 2 11.54 13.66 -11.66
C GLU A 2 12.56 12.55 -12.00
N HIS A 3 13.68 12.47 -11.26
CA HIS A 3 14.70 11.44 -11.46
C HIS A 3 14.22 9.97 -11.33
N ALA A 4 13.20 9.70 -10.51
CA ALA A 4 12.61 8.37 -10.39
C ALA A 4 11.72 8.02 -11.59
N VAL A 5 11.02 9.02 -12.16
CA VAL A 5 10.26 8.85 -13.40
C VAL A 5 11.21 8.61 -14.57
N GLU A 6 12.26 9.42 -14.67
CA GLU A 6 13.33 9.28 -15.67
C GLU A 6 13.99 7.90 -15.61
N THR A 7 14.35 7.43 -14.42
CA THR A 7 14.93 6.08 -14.20
C THR A 7 14.00 4.97 -14.70
N ASN A 8 12.69 5.07 -14.41
CA ASN A 8 11.70 4.11 -14.89
C ASN A 8 11.58 4.11 -16.42
N CYS A 9 11.59 5.28 -17.06
CA CYS A 9 11.60 5.39 -18.52
C CYS A 9 12.85 4.74 -19.14
N ILE A 10 14.04 5.02 -18.60
CA ILE A 10 15.32 4.45 -19.07
C ILE A 10 15.31 2.92 -19.01
N VAL A 11 14.71 2.32 -17.97
CA VAL A 11 14.58 0.85 -17.87
C VAL A 11 13.71 0.28 -18.99
N ILE A 12 12.62 0.95 -19.36
CA ILE A 12 11.78 0.54 -20.49
C ILE A 12 12.51 0.68 -21.82
N GLU A 13 13.17 1.82 -22.05
CA GLU A 13 13.92 2.12 -23.28
C GLU A 13 15.07 1.12 -23.49
N LYS A 14 15.87 0.84 -22.44
CA LYS A 14 16.98 -0.12 -22.54
C LYS A 14 16.51 -1.56 -22.71
N ALA A 15 15.37 -1.94 -22.14
CA ALA A 15 14.79 -3.24 -22.40
C ALA A 15 14.35 -3.39 -23.87
N GLU A 16 13.76 -2.33 -24.46
CA GLU A 16 13.40 -2.28 -25.88
C GLU A 16 14.64 -2.37 -26.78
N GLU A 17 15.72 -1.61 -26.50
CA GLU A 17 17.00 -1.68 -27.21
C GLU A 17 17.63 -3.09 -27.21
N HIS A 18 17.49 -3.83 -26.09
CA HIS A 18 18.07 -5.17 -25.94
C HIS A 18 17.11 -6.32 -26.31
N GLY A 19 15.91 -6.03 -26.80
CA GLY A 19 14.90 -7.05 -27.13
C GLY A 19 14.37 -7.83 -25.91
N VAL A 20 14.52 -7.26 -24.71
CA VAL A 20 14.07 -7.85 -23.44
C VAL A 20 12.65 -7.38 -23.13
N ARG A 21 11.78 -8.29 -22.70
CA ARG A 21 10.44 -7.91 -22.23
C ARG A 21 10.54 -7.30 -20.83
N SER A 22 10.23 -6.02 -20.72
CA SER A 22 10.11 -5.29 -19.46
C SER A 22 8.66 -5.07 -19.05
N TYR A 23 8.44 -5.07 -17.73
CA TYR A 23 7.15 -4.83 -17.09
C TYR A 23 7.40 -3.94 -15.88
N ILE A 24 6.73 -2.79 -15.80
CA ILE A 24 6.72 -1.97 -14.59
C ILE A 24 5.46 -2.30 -13.82
N PHE A 25 5.63 -2.99 -12.70
CA PHE A 25 4.58 -3.24 -11.74
C PHE A 25 4.72 -2.27 -10.56
N SER A 26 3.68 -1.46 -10.34
CA SER A 26 3.61 -0.55 -9.20
C SER A 26 2.55 -1.06 -8.21
N PRO A 27 2.91 -1.91 -7.22
CA PRO A 27 2.04 -2.16 -6.07
C PRO A 27 1.86 -0.88 -5.23
N CYS A 28 0.79 -0.84 -4.46
CA CYS A 28 0.50 0.14 -3.41
C CYS A 28 0.31 -0.67 -2.12
N ILE A 29 -0.76 -0.44 -1.36
CA ILE A 29 -0.97 -1.09 -0.05
C ILE A 29 -1.12 -2.61 -0.19
N VAL A 30 -0.01 -3.32 -0.01
CA VAL A 30 0.04 -4.76 0.24
C VAL A 30 -0.28 -4.98 1.72
N TYR A 31 -1.15 -5.95 2.01
CA TYR A 31 -1.66 -6.26 3.34
C TYR A 31 -1.94 -7.76 3.45
N GLY A 32 -2.19 -8.24 4.66
CA GLY A 32 -2.41 -9.65 4.93
C GLY A 32 -1.11 -10.42 5.24
N LYS A 33 -1.28 -11.64 5.74
CA LYS A 33 -0.20 -12.52 6.16
C LYS A 33 0.61 -13.03 4.97
N GLY A 34 1.91 -12.71 4.95
CA GLY A 34 2.81 -13.17 3.90
C GLY A 34 3.06 -14.69 3.94
N GLU A 35 2.85 -15.35 2.80
CA GLU A 35 3.11 -16.80 2.62
C GLU A 35 4.59 -17.11 2.31
N GLY A 36 5.36 -16.12 1.83
CA GLY A 36 6.76 -16.27 1.42
C GLY A 36 7.77 -16.44 2.56
N PHE A 37 9.04 -16.64 2.21
CA PHE A 37 10.12 -16.86 3.19
C PHE A 37 10.67 -15.59 3.87
N GLY A 38 10.37 -14.41 3.31
CA GLY A 38 10.85 -13.11 3.81
C GLY A 38 10.02 -12.57 4.98
N ASN A 39 9.98 -11.25 5.14
CA ASN A 39 9.09 -10.62 6.11
C ASN A 39 7.61 -10.95 5.79
N LYS A 40 6.88 -11.45 6.79
CA LYS A 40 5.49 -11.93 6.66
C LYS A 40 4.43 -10.94 7.14
N VAL A 41 4.85 -9.73 7.50
CA VAL A 41 3.98 -8.64 7.96
C VAL A 41 4.22 -7.44 7.05
N SER A 42 3.15 -6.75 6.64
CA SER A 42 3.27 -5.60 5.73
C SER A 42 3.97 -4.42 6.40
N ILE A 43 4.84 -3.74 5.64
CA ILE A 43 5.66 -2.62 6.13
C ILE A 43 4.76 -1.42 6.47
N GLN A 44 3.81 -1.07 5.59
CA GLN A 44 2.96 0.12 5.76
C GLN A 44 1.92 -0.07 6.88
N THR A 45 1.27 -1.24 6.97
CA THR A 45 0.29 -1.49 8.05
C THR A 45 0.96 -1.57 9.43
N VAL A 46 2.19 -2.11 9.51
CA VAL A 46 3.04 -2.03 10.72
C VAL A 46 3.34 -0.58 11.11
N CYS A 47 3.64 0.30 10.16
CA CYS A 47 3.83 1.73 10.45
C CYS A 47 2.55 2.36 11.04
N VAL A 48 1.38 2.08 10.47
CA VAL A 48 0.10 2.56 11.02
C VAL A 48 -0.11 2.09 12.47
N VAL A 49 0.09 0.79 12.76
CA VAL A 49 -0.08 0.26 14.12
C VAL A 49 0.95 0.86 15.10
N LYS A 50 2.21 1.03 14.69
CA LYS A 50 3.24 1.65 15.54
C LYS A 50 2.92 3.11 15.86
N ALA A 51 2.56 3.91 14.85
CA ALA A 51 2.16 5.30 15.04
C ALA A 51 0.92 5.40 15.95
N ALA A 52 -0.13 4.62 15.66
CA ALA A 52 -1.37 4.65 16.44
C ALA A 52 -1.18 4.20 17.89
N LYS A 53 -0.35 3.17 18.15
CA LYS A 53 -0.02 2.70 19.50
C LYS A 53 0.74 3.75 20.31
N ALA A 54 1.67 4.48 19.68
CA ALA A 54 2.45 5.52 20.33
C ALA A 54 1.59 6.77 20.66
N LEU A 55 0.66 7.12 19.78
CA LEU A 55 -0.14 8.35 19.86
C LEU A 55 -1.52 8.14 20.48
N ARG A 56 -1.89 6.89 20.76
CA ARG A 56 -3.23 6.47 21.22
C ARG A 56 -4.36 6.90 20.28
N LYS A 57 -4.06 7.18 19.02
CA LYS A 57 -5.03 7.62 18.00
C LYS A 57 -4.52 7.37 16.59
N VAL A 58 -5.43 7.09 15.66
CA VAL A 58 -5.13 6.87 14.24
C VAL A 58 -5.30 8.18 13.48
N TYR A 59 -4.32 8.54 12.64
CA TYR A 59 -4.30 9.77 11.85
C TYR A 59 -4.14 9.47 10.36
N LYS A 60 -4.81 10.25 9.50
CA LYS A 60 -4.77 10.04 8.04
C LYS A 60 -3.91 11.04 7.28
N VAL A 61 -3.46 10.60 6.10
CA VAL A 61 -2.69 11.42 5.16
C VAL A 61 -3.13 11.33 3.66
N ASP A 62 -3.53 10.20 3.03
CA ASP A 62 -3.84 10.14 1.55
C ASP A 62 -4.82 8.99 1.02
N GLU A 63 -4.70 8.32 -0.20
CA GLU A 63 -5.65 7.35 -0.95
C GLU A 63 -5.09 6.31 -2.07
N GLY A 64 -5.20 4.91 -2.02
CA GLY A 64 -5.01 3.94 -3.22
C GLY A 64 -4.40 2.43 -3.17
N ARG A 65 -4.47 1.52 -4.22
CA ARG A 65 -4.18 -0.02 -4.27
C ARG A 65 -3.77 -0.78 -5.64
N PRO A 66 -2.90 -1.88 -5.77
CA PRO A 66 -2.94 -3.07 -6.77
C PRO A 66 -1.94 -4.36 -6.73
N GLU A 67 -1.95 -5.33 -7.73
CA GLU A 67 -1.23 -6.69 -7.82
C GLU A 67 -0.92 -7.42 -9.24
N LEU A 68 0.27 -7.41 -9.91
CA LEU A 68 0.47 -7.95 -11.32
C LEU A 68 0.90 -9.44 -11.53
N LEU A 69 1.72 -10.02 -10.66
CA LEU A 69 2.80 -10.98 -11.05
C LEU A 69 2.37 -12.29 -11.79
N ARG A 70 1.13 -12.76 -11.64
CA ARG A 70 0.70 -14.13 -11.97
C ARG A 70 0.75 -14.49 -13.46
N LYS A 71 0.43 -13.56 -14.36
CA LYS A 71 0.28 -13.83 -15.82
C LYS A 71 1.60 -13.97 -16.58
N ILE A 72 2.70 -13.41 -16.07
CA ILE A 72 4.03 -13.54 -16.68
C ILE A 72 4.49 -15.01 -16.63
N LEU A 73 4.24 -15.69 -15.51
CA LEU A 73 4.66 -17.08 -15.27
C LEU A 73 3.87 -18.11 -16.10
N ALA A 74 2.65 -17.76 -16.56
CA ALA A 74 1.80 -18.63 -17.36
C ALA A 74 2.14 -18.62 -18.87
N GLY A 75 3.07 -17.76 -19.32
CA GLY A 75 3.43 -17.62 -20.73
C GLY A 75 2.38 -16.88 -21.59
N GLU A 76 1.34 -16.31 -20.97
CA GLU A 76 0.21 -15.62 -21.61
C GLU A 76 0.60 -14.33 -22.37
N ASN A 77 1.87 -13.92 -22.29
CA ASN A 77 2.46 -12.79 -23.01
C ASN A 77 1.68 -11.46 -22.88
N PRO A 78 1.44 -10.97 -21.64
CA PRO A 78 0.88 -9.63 -21.43
C PRO A 78 1.76 -8.55 -22.07
N GLY A 79 1.16 -7.39 -22.35
CA GLY A 79 1.83 -6.22 -22.93
C GLY A 79 3.10 -5.83 -22.17
N TYR A 80 4.12 -5.40 -22.88
CA TYR A 80 5.46 -5.16 -22.32
C TYR A 80 6.06 -3.85 -22.88
N GLY A 81 7.20 -3.43 -22.34
CA GLY A 81 7.85 -2.18 -22.73
C GLY A 81 6.95 -0.97 -22.45
N LYS A 82 6.71 -0.14 -23.47
CA LYS A 82 5.83 1.04 -23.37
C LYS A 82 4.37 0.70 -23.01
N ASN A 83 3.93 -0.53 -23.28
CA ASN A 83 2.61 -1.06 -22.86
C ASN A 83 2.69 -1.95 -21.60
N GLY A 84 3.87 -2.04 -20.98
CA GLY A 84 4.17 -2.92 -19.84
C GLY A 84 3.93 -2.31 -18.46
N TYR A 85 3.25 -1.15 -18.38
CA TYR A 85 2.88 -0.51 -17.13
C TYR A 85 1.58 -1.13 -16.61
N TYR A 86 1.63 -1.70 -15.40
CA TYR A 86 0.46 -2.35 -14.81
C TYR A 86 0.16 -1.87 -13.40
N LEU A 87 -1.13 -1.57 -13.23
CA LEU A 87 -1.80 -1.31 -11.97
C LEU A 87 -2.94 -2.32 -11.83
N ALA A 88 -2.68 -3.47 -11.26
CA ALA A 88 -3.72 -4.49 -11.05
C ALA A 88 -4.56 -4.21 -9.79
N SER A 89 -5.31 -3.10 -9.81
CA SER A 89 -6.11 -2.64 -8.67
C SER A 89 -7.46 -3.34 -8.60
N PRO A 90 -7.93 -3.78 -7.43
CA PRO A 90 -9.35 -4.06 -7.26
C PRO A 90 -10.20 -2.78 -7.30
N GLY A 91 -9.58 -1.62 -7.03
CA GLY A 91 -10.19 -0.30 -6.95
C GLY A 91 -9.51 0.57 -5.88
N SER A 92 -9.96 1.81 -5.76
CA SER A 92 -9.52 2.76 -4.74
C SER A 92 -10.32 2.59 -3.43
N VAL A 93 -9.65 2.75 -2.30
CA VAL A 93 -10.26 2.96 -0.98
C VAL A 93 -9.65 4.23 -0.39
N ALA A 94 -10.48 5.11 0.17
CA ALA A 94 -9.99 6.30 0.87
C ALA A 94 -9.29 5.87 2.17
N TRP A 95 -8.17 6.49 2.56
CA TRP A 95 -7.56 6.03 3.81
C TRP A 95 -8.43 6.34 5.04
N ASP A 96 -9.37 7.30 5.00
CA ASP A 96 -10.31 7.51 6.11
C ASP A 96 -11.04 6.21 6.49
N ASP A 97 -11.54 5.47 5.50
CA ASP A 97 -12.24 4.21 5.72
C ASP A 97 -11.30 3.16 6.33
N LEU A 98 -10.06 3.07 5.80
CA LEU A 98 -9.04 2.14 6.30
C LEU A 98 -8.62 2.47 7.74
N TYR A 99 -8.42 3.74 8.04
CA TYR A 99 -8.04 4.22 9.36
C TYR A 99 -9.18 4.12 10.37
N GLY A 100 -10.44 4.30 9.95
CA GLY A 100 -11.62 4.02 10.78
C GLY A 100 -11.73 2.54 11.11
N ALA A 101 -11.54 1.66 10.11
CA ALA A 101 -11.53 0.20 10.33
C ALA A 101 -10.39 -0.26 11.25
N MET A 102 -9.16 0.25 11.05
CA MET A 102 -8.02 -0.02 11.92
C MET A 102 -8.18 0.59 13.33
N GLY A 103 -8.73 1.81 13.44
CA GLY A 103 -9.03 2.47 14.72
C GLY A 103 -10.05 1.68 15.53
N THR A 104 -11.11 1.20 14.88
CA THR A 104 -12.12 0.30 15.49
C THR A 104 -11.48 -0.97 16.05
N ALA A 105 -10.54 -1.59 15.32
CA ALA A 105 -9.81 -2.77 15.78
C ALA A 105 -8.87 -2.45 16.95
N LEU A 106 -8.10 -1.36 16.88
CA LEU A 106 -7.19 -0.92 17.94
C LEU A 106 -7.92 -0.53 19.23
N LEU A 107 -9.15 0.01 19.12
CA LEU A 107 -10.00 0.36 20.27
C LEU A 107 -10.44 -0.90 21.04
N LYS A 108 -10.78 -1.99 20.34
CA LYS A 108 -11.08 -3.30 20.97
C LYS A 108 -9.89 -3.83 21.78
N HIS A 109 -8.66 -3.59 21.30
CA HIS A 109 -7.41 -3.89 22.01
C HIS A 109 -7.02 -2.85 23.08
N LYS A 110 -7.81 -1.78 23.25
CA LYS A 110 -7.59 -0.67 24.19
C LYS A 110 -6.26 0.09 23.97
N LEU A 111 -5.76 0.06 22.74
CA LEU A 111 -4.52 0.73 22.33
C LEU A 111 -4.74 2.20 21.95
N VAL A 112 -5.96 2.55 21.55
CA VAL A 112 -6.43 3.92 21.32
C VAL A 112 -7.57 4.25 22.28
N ASP A 113 -7.79 5.53 22.56
CA ASP A 113 -8.85 5.99 23.49
C ASP A 113 -10.23 6.08 22.83
N ASP A 114 -10.26 6.35 21.52
CA ASP A 114 -11.45 6.34 20.66
C ASP A 114 -11.05 5.89 19.23
N ASP A 115 -12.05 5.58 18.40
CA ASP A 115 -11.88 5.15 17.00
C ASP A 115 -12.05 6.28 15.97
N THR A 116 -12.15 7.53 16.42
CA THR A 116 -12.34 8.69 15.53
C THR A 116 -11.02 9.08 14.84
N VAL A 117 -11.06 9.15 13.52
CA VAL A 117 -9.95 9.65 12.69
C VAL A 117 -10.09 11.15 12.55
N ILE A 118 -9.02 11.90 12.86
CA ILE A 118 -8.97 13.36 12.73
C ILE A 118 -7.71 13.78 11.95
N PRO A 119 -7.65 14.99 11.38
CA PRO A 119 -6.42 15.53 10.80
C PRO A 119 -5.30 15.65 11.83
N ALA A 120 -4.07 15.33 11.43
CA ALA A 120 -2.90 15.51 12.29
C ALA A 120 -2.49 17.00 12.39
N SER A 121 -2.17 17.47 13.60
CA SER A 121 -1.42 18.71 13.79
C SER A 121 0.07 18.49 13.45
N GLU A 122 0.83 19.57 13.32
CA GLU A 122 2.27 19.48 13.10
C GLU A 122 3.01 18.74 14.25
N GLU A 123 2.58 18.95 15.50
CA GLU A 123 3.05 18.24 16.69
C GLU A 123 2.75 16.73 16.60
N ASN A 124 1.55 16.35 16.13
CA ASN A 124 1.19 14.94 15.91
C ASN A 124 2.10 14.30 14.85
N VAL A 125 2.47 15.04 13.80
CA VAL A 125 3.39 14.54 12.75
C VAL A 125 4.81 14.34 13.29
N GLU A 126 5.31 15.24 14.15
CA GLU A 126 6.61 15.04 14.80
C GLU A 126 6.62 13.83 15.74
N ALA A 127 5.54 13.64 16.50
CA ALA A 127 5.38 12.48 17.37
C ALA A 127 5.21 11.16 16.56
N MET A 128 4.54 11.19 15.39
CA MET A 128 4.54 10.08 14.42
C MET A 128 5.95 9.75 13.93
N ALA A 129 6.74 10.76 13.56
CA ALA A 129 8.11 10.60 13.08
C ALA A 129 9.00 9.89 14.12
N ALA A 130 8.92 10.36 15.37
CA ALA A 130 9.64 9.77 16.50
C ALA A 130 9.22 8.31 16.79
N ALA A 131 7.92 8.02 16.75
CA ALA A 131 7.39 6.66 16.97
C ALA A 131 7.80 5.67 15.85
N LEU A 132 7.94 6.16 14.63
CA LEU A 132 8.38 5.38 13.47
C LEU A 132 9.91 5.27 13.33
N GLY A 133 10.67 6.16 13.99
CA GLY A 133 12.13 6.24 13.86
C GLY A 133 12.59 6.82 12.52
N VAL A 134 11.79 7.71 11.91
CA VAL A 134 12.05 8.30 10.58
C VAL A 134 12.03 9.84 10.65
N PRO A 135 12.59 10.55 9.65
CA PRO A 135 12.44 12.01 9.54
C PRO A 135 10.97 12.43 9.36
N LYS A 136 10.62 13.65 9.78
CA LYS A 136 9.25 14.21 9.73
C LYS A 136 8.67 14.18 8.31
N GLU A 137 9.51 14.42 7.32
CA GLU A 137 9.18 14.47 5.89
C GLU A 137 8.78 13.08 5.34
N PHE A 138 9.21 12.00 6.01
CA PHE A 138 8.87 10.63 5.64
C PHE A 138 7.56 10.12 6.24
N VAL A 139 6.93 10.86 7.17
CA VAL A 139 5.67 10.43 7.81
C VAL A 139 4.54 10.29 6.79
N GLY A 140 4.35 11.30 5.92
CA GLY A 140 3.35 11.23 4.84
C GLY A 140 3.61 10.05 3.90
N VAL A 141 4.86 9.85 3.47
CA VAL A 141 5.27 8.73 2.60
C VAL A 141 5.07 7.36 3.25
N SER A 142 5.16 7.28 4.58
CA SER A 142 5.07 6.03 5.34
C SER A 142 3.64 5.65 5.69
N LEU A 143 2.77 6.64 5.89
CA LEU A 143 1.40 6.48 6.35
C LEU A 143 0.36 6.75 5.24
N GLY A 144 0.77 7.18 4.05
CA GLY A 144 -0.14 7.30 2.93
C GLY A 144 0.51 7.46 1.56
N GLY A 145 -0.33 7.88 0.63
CA GLY A 145 -0.02 8.27 -0.75
C GLY A 145 -1.31 8.29 -1.60
N LEU A 146 -1.51 9.32 -2.44
CA LEU A 146 -2.58 9.33 -3.44
C LEU A 146 -2.10 8.61 -4.72
N CYS A 147 -2.62 7.41 -4.98
CA CYS A 147 -2.38 6.69 -6.23
C CYS A 147 -3.40 7.12 -7.30
N THR A 148 -2.98 8.01 -8.20
CA THR A 148 -3.80 8.50 -9.33
C THR A 148 -3.78 7.59 -10.56
N PHE A 149 -3.09 6.45 -10.51
CA PHE A 149 -3.03 5.50 -11.62
C PHE A 149 -4.37 4.75 -11.81
N THR A 150 -4.71 4.38 -13.05
CA THR A 150 -5.94 3.64 -13.39
C THR A 150 -5.65 2.21 -13.83
N ALA A 151 -6.42 1.25 -13.31
CA ALA A 151 -6.25 -0.19 -13.52
C ALA A 151 -6.79 -0.73 -14.86
N GLU A 152 -6.40 -0.15 -15.99
CA GLU A 152 -6.97 -0.52 -17.30
C GLU A 152 -6.32 -1.74 -17.95
N HIS A 153 -4.98 -1.82 -17.98
CA HIS A 153 -4.29 -2.90 -18.70
C HIS A 153 -4.55 -4.31 -18.13
N GLY A 154 -4.92 -4.43 -16.85
CA GLY A 154 -5.34 -5.70 -16.26
C GLY A 154 -6.65 -6.23 -16.87
N LYS A 155 -7.65 -5.36 -17.01
CA LYS A 155 -8.96 -5.70 -17.59
C LYS A 155 -8.81 -6.20 -19.03
N GLN A 156 -7.94 -5.56 -19.80
CA GLN A 156 -7.67 -5.88 -21.21
C GLN A 156 -7.10 -7.30 -21.42
N ILE A 157 -6.42 -7.87 -20.41
CA ILE A 157 -5.87 -9.24 -20.44
C ILE A 157 -6.75 -10.25 -19.67
N GLY A 158 -8.02 -9.89 -19.42
CA GLY A 158 -8.99 -10.73 -18.72
C GLY A 158 -8.68 -10.94 -17.23
N TRP A 159 -7.88 -10.07 -16.61
CA TRP A 159 -7.69 -10.09 -15.15
C TRP A 159 -8.88 -9.42 -14.48
N THR A 160 -9.48 -10.13 -13.52
CA THR A 160 -10.45 -9.62 -12.56
C THR A 160 -9.89 -9.81 -11.16
N PRO A 161 -10.04 -8.84 -10.25
CA PRO A 161 -9.57 -9.00 -8.88
C PRO A 161 -10.35 -10.12 -8.18
N GLN A 162 -9.68 -10.90 -7.33
CA GLN A 162 -10.32 -11.94 -6.52
C GLN A 162 -11.24 -11.35 -5.43
N PHE A 163 -10.89 -10.17 -4.95
CA PHE A 163 -11.58 -9.45 -3.88
C PHE A 163 -11.90 -8.02 -4.32
N ALA A 164 -13.00 -7.45 -3.81
CA ALA A 164 -13.33 -6.05 -4.04
C ALA A 164 -12.32 -5.11 -3.34
N ALA A 165 -12.35 -3.81 -3.64
CA ALA A 165 -11.40 -2.85 -3.06
C ALA A 165 -11.56 -2.75 -1.53
N GLU A 166 -12.82 -2.86 -1.10
CA GLU A 166 -13.34 -2.80 0.26
C GLU A 166 -12.86 -3.98 1.13
N HIS A 167 -12.34 -5.06 0.56
CA HIS A 167 -11.90 -6.24 1.30
C HIS A 167 -10.79 -5.95 2.33
N ILE A 168 -9.98 -4.90 2.16
CA ILE A 168 -9.06 -4.49 3.23
C ILE A 168 -9.81 -3.96 4.46
N LEU A 169 -10.96 -3.31 4.29
CA LEU A 169 -11.76 -2.78 5.38
C LEU A 169 -12.38 -3.93 6.17
N GLU A 170 -12.89 -4.93 5.45
CA GLU A 170 -13.44 -6.18 5.99
C GLU A 170 -12.40 -6.94 6.82
N THR A 171 -11.13 -6.98 6.36
CA THR A 171 -10.03 -7.73 6.99
C THR A 171 -9.10 -6.89 7.88
N ALA A 172 -9.34 -5.58 8.04
CA ALA A 172 -8.48 -4.68 8.82
C ALA A 172 -8.29 -5.12 10.27
N HIS A 173 -9.29 -5.79 10.86
CA HIS A 173 -9.20 -6.35 12.21
C HIS A 173 -8.19 -7.51 12.29
N GLU A 174 -8.25 -8.43 11.34
CA GLU A 174 -7.35 -9.60 11.28
C GLU A 174 -5.91 -9.16 11.02
N GLU A 175 -5.73 -8.13 10.18
CA GLU A 175 -4.43 -7.48 9.94
C GLU A 175 -3.88 -6.85 11.24
N VAL A 176 -4.69 -6.10 12.00
CA VAL A 176 -4.29 -5.54 13.31
C VAL A 176 -3.95 -6.64 14.32
N ASP A 177 -4.78 -7.69 14.43
CA ASP A 177 -4.52 -8.83 15.30
C ASP A 177 -3.18 -9.51 14.95
N TRP A 178 -2.91 -9.72 13.66
CA TRP A 178 -1.68 -10.33 13.17
C TRP A 178 -0.45 -9.46 13.44
N ILE A 179 -0.54 -8.15 13.22
CA ILE A 179 0.56 -7.22 13.52
C ILE A 179 0.88 -7.22 15.01
N LEU A 180 -0.13 -7.15 15.88
CA LEU A 180 0.08 -7.12 17.34
C LEU A 180 0.71 -8.41 17.88
N GLN A 181 0.54 -9.54 17.21
CA GLN A 181 1.19 -10.81 17.55
C GLN A 181 2.67 -10.88 17.12
N ASN A 182 3.14 -9.97 16.26
CA ASN A 182 4.47 -10.01 15.63
C ASN A 182 5.28 -8.70 15.82
N LEU A 183 4.87 -7.84 16.76
CA LEU A 183 5.55 -6.59 17.16
C LEU A 183 6.44 -6.77 18.41
#